data_AF-A0A7W0TJG3-F1
#
_entry.id   AF-A0A7W0TJG3-F1
#
_cell.length_a   1.000
_cell.length_b   1.000
_cell.length_c   1.000
_cell.angle_alpha   90.00
_cell.angle_beta   90.00
_cell.angle_gamma   90.00
#
_symmetry.space_group_name_H-M   'P 1'
#
loop_
_entity.id
_entity.type
_entity.pdbx_description
1 polymer ?
#
loop_
_entity_poly.entity_id
_entity_poly.type
_entity_poly.pdbx_seq_one_letter_code
_entity_poly.pdbx_strand_id
1 'polypeptide(L)'
;MAAPLLERLRDLPSAGPVLAALDGERHVWAVGGAVRDLLLGSVPSDLDLVVEGDAVAVARRAAARLGGEVLVHERFGTATVRGAAAVFDLAGARRESYPRPGALPVVELGAALADDLARRDFTVNTLAL
;
A
#
# COMPACT_ATOMS: atom_id res chain seq x y z
N MET A 1 3.23 6.34 20.11
CA MET A 1 2.09 5.48 19.70
C MET A 1 2.37 4.63 18.46
N ALA A 2 3.26 5.04 17.53
CA ALA A 2 3.55 4.26 16.32
C ALA A 2 4.39 2.98 16.55
N ALA A 3 5.34 2.99 17.49
CA ALA A 3 6.23 1.84 17.72
C ALA A 3 5.50 0.52 18.02
N PRO A 4 4.47 0.49 18.91
CA PRO A 4 3.68 -0.73 19.14
C PRO A 4 2.92 -1.21 17.89
N LEU A 5 2.47 -0.31 17.01
CA LEU A 5 1.76 -0.68 15.79
C LEU A 5 2.68 -1.32 14.76
N LEU A 6 3.88 -0.78 14.60
CA LEU A 6 4.88 -1.31 13.68
C LEU A 6 5.37 -2.69 14.13
N GLU A 7 5.52 -2.91 15.43
CA GLU A 7 5.79 -4.23 16.00
C GLU A 7 4.65 -5.21 15.68
N ARG A 8 3.40 -4.82 15.94
CA ARG A 8 2.24 -5.67 15.61
C ARG A 8 2.14 -6.00 14.13
N LEU A 9 2.48 -5.05 13.25
CA LEU A 9 2.55 -5.32 11.82
C LEU A 9 3.62 -6.37 11.51
N ARG A 10 4.83 -6.24 12.07
CA ARG A 10 5.93 -7.19 11.88
C ARG A 10 5.61 -8.61 12.34
N ASP A 11 4.82 -8.73 13.39
CA ASP A 11 4.42 -10.02 13.96
C ASP A 11 3.33 -10.74 13.16
N LEU A 12 2.74 -10.08 12.14
CA LEU A 12 1.78 -10.75 11.26
C LEU A 12 2.51 -11.78 10.37
N PRO A 13 2.01 -13.02 10.27
CA PRO A 13 2.65 -14.08 9.48
C PRO A 13 2.95 -13.70 8.02
N SER A 14 2.07 -12.92 7.39
CA SER A 14 2.23 -12.47 6.01
C SER A 14 3.04 -11.19 5.87
N ALA A 15 3.14 -10.34 6.90
CA ALA A 15 3.81 -9.04 6.78
C ALA A 15 5.33 -9.13 6.94
N GLY A 16 5.84 -10.07 7.75
CA GLY A 16 7.29 -10.27 7.90
C GLY A 16 8.02 -10.44 6.55
N PRO A 17 7.61 -11.39 5.69
CA PRO A 17 8.17 -11.52 4.34
C PRO A 17 8.04 -10.26 3.48
N VAL A 18 6.92 -9.54 3.59
CA VAL A 18 6.69 -8.29 2.83
C VAL A 18 7.66 -7.20 3.26
N LEU A 19 7.81 -6.98 4.57
CA LEU A 19 8.73 -5.98 5.11
C LEU A 19 10.19 -6.31 4.74
N ALA A 20 10.58 -7.58 4.78
CA ALA A 20 11.89 -8.02 4.31
C ALA A 20 12.06 -7.78 2.79
N ALA A 21 11.02 -8.01 1.99
CA ALA A 21 11.05 -7.77 0.55
C ALA A 21 11.12 -6.28 0.20
N LEU A 22 10.66 -5.40 1.08
CA LEU A 22 10.70 -3.95 0.94
C LEU A 22 11.91 -3.31 1.63
N ASP A 23 12.84 -4.10 2.17
CA ASP A 23 14.01 -3.56 2.85
C ASP A 23 14.83 -2.65 1.91
N GLY A 24 15.23 -1.48 2.43
CA GLY A 24 15.90 -0.43 1.68
C GLY A 24 15.01 0.43 0.76
N GLU A 25 13.73 0.10 0.58
CA GLU A 25 12.77 1.00 -0.06
C GLU A 25 12.44 2.16 0.87
N ARG A 26 12.29 3.35 0.30
CA ARG A 26 11.92 4.56 1.06
C ARG A 26 10.55 5.03 0.63
N HIS A 27 9.92 5.82 1.50
CA HIS A 27 8.62 6.43 1.20
C HIS A 27 7.57 5.37 0.85
N VAL A 28 7.50 4.31 1.68
CA VAL A 28 6.48 3.27 1.61
C VAL A 28 5.73 3.28 2.93
N TRP A 29 4.40 3.28 2.86
CA TRP A 29 3.53 3.33 4.03
C TRP A 29 2.46 2.25 3.93
N ALA A 30 2.16 1.59 5.05
CA ALA A 30 0.93 0.84 5.16
C ALA A 30 -0.22 1.84 5.35
N VAL A 31 -1.36 1.63 4.67
CA VAL A 31 -2.46 2.61 4.68
C VAL A 31 -3.82 1.95 4.87
N GLY A 32 -4.82 2.77 5.18
CA GLY A 32 -6.23 2.38 5.09
C GLY A 32 -6.64 1.28 6.08
N GLY A 33 -7.32 0.26 5.55
CA GLY A 33 -7.90 -0.82 6.35
C GLY A 33 -6.88 -1.56 7.20
N ALA A 34 -5.68 -1.79 6.67
CA ALA A 34 -4.61 -2.46 7.40
C ALA A 34 -4.23 -1.72 8.68
N VAL A 35 -4.05 -0.40 8.61
CA VAL A 35 -3.69 0.42 9.78
C VAL A 35 -4.85 0.50 10.76
N ARG A 36 -6.08 0.67 10.26
CA ARG A 36 -7.30 0.67 11.08
C ARG A 36 -7.44 -0.63 11.86
N ASP A 37 -7.29 -1.78 11.20
CA ASP A 37 -7.53 -3.08 11.82
C ASP A 37 -6.48 -3.37 12.90
N LEU A 38 -5.22 -3.01 12.63
CA LEU A 38 -4.15 -3.07 13.64
C LEU A 38 -4.46 -2.20 14.87
N LEU A 39 -4.94 -0.96 14.67
CA LEU A 39 -5.36 -0.08 15.76
C LEU A 39 -6.51 -0.67 16.60
N LEU A 40 -7.44 -1.37 15.95
CA LEU A 40 -8.59 -2.01 16.60
C LEU A 40 -8.24 -3.32 17.31
N GLY A 41 -7.01 -3.82 17.18
CA GLY A 41 -6.64 -5.09 17.79
C GLY A 41 -6.70 -6.29 16.85
N SER A 42 -7.15 -6.10 15.62
CA SER A 42 -7.43 -7.16 14.64
C SER A 42 -6.25 -7.45 13.71
N VAL A 43 -6.32 -8.59 13.04
CA VAL A 43 -5.41 -8.94 11.93
C VAL A 43 -6.02 -8.39 10.63
N PRO A 44 -5.30 -7.54 9.87
CA PRO A 44 -5.72 -7.09 8.55
C PRO A 44 -5.99 -8.26 7.60
N SER A 45 -7.06 -8.17 6.80
CA SER A 45 -7.30 -9.12 5.71
C SER A 45 -6.34 -8.93 4.54
N ASP A 46 -6.05 -7.66 4.24
CA ASP A 46 -5.27 -7.22 3.09
C ASP A 46 -4.21 -6.21 3.54
N LEU A 47 -3.04 -6.26 2.91
CA LEU A 47 -1.94 -5.32 3.17
C LEU A 47 -1.80 -4.36 2.00
N ASP A 48 -2.42 -3.19 2.14
CA ASP A 48 -2.34 -2.09 1.19
C ASP A 48 -1.17 -1.18 1.52
N LEU A 49 -0.27 -1.00 0.56
CA LEU A 49 0.89 -0.13 0.66
C LEU A 49 0.81 1.01 -0.36
N VAL A 50 1.20 2.20 0.06
CA VAL A 50 1.36 3.36 -0.81
C VAL A 50 2.83 3.75 -0.90
N VAL A 51 3.28 4.09 -2.11
CA VAL A 51 4.63 4.58 -2.38
C VAL A 51 4.59 5.99 -2.95
N GLU A 52 5.32 6.94 -2.38
CA GLU A 52 5.63 8.19 -3.09
C GLU A 52 6.71 7.91 -4.13
N GLY A 53 6.29 7.57 -5.35
CA GLY A 53 7.17 7.22 -6.45
C GLY A 53 6.59 6.11 -7.33
N ASP A 54 7.47 5.39 -8.02
CA ASP A 54 7.09 4.31 -8.92
C ASP A 54 6.81 3.02 -8.15
N ALA A 55 5.54 2.84 -7.77
CA ALA A 55 5.06 1.64 -7.08
C ALA A 55 5.24 0.35 -7.91
N VAL A 56 5.20 0.43 -9.24
CA VAL A 56 5.40 -0.75 -10.10
C VAL A 56 6.85 -1.18 -10.06
N ALA A 57 7.79 -0.24 -10.09
CA ALA A 57 9.21 -0.53 -9.93
C ALA A 57 9.52 -1.15 -8.55
N VAL A 58 8.90 -0.62 -7.48
CA VAL A 58 9.01 -1.19 -6.13
C VAL A 58 8.45 -2.61 -6.08
N ALA A 59 7.26 -2.83 -6.65
CA ALA A 59 6.61 -4.14 -6.71
C ALA A 59 7.48 -5.17 -7.42
N ARG A 60 8.09 -4.81 -8.56
CA ARG A 60 9.01 -5.68 -9.31
C ARG A 60 10.24 -6.07 -8.48
N ARG A 61 10.84 -5.14 -7.74
CA ARG A 61 11.97 -5.43 -6.85
C ARG A 61 11.56 -6.33 -5.68
N ALA A 62 10.43 -6.04 -5.06
CA ALA A 62 9.91 -6.85 -3.95
C ALA A 62 9.57 -8.28 -4.39
N ALA A 63 8.90 -8.44 -5.53
CA ALA A 63 8.62 -9.76 -6.10
C ALA A 63 9.89 -10.55 -6.43
N ALA A 64 10.91 -9.91 -6.99
CA ALA A 64 12.19 -10.55 -7.26
C ALA A 64 12.85 -11.09 -5.98
N ARG A 65 12.77 -10.35 -4.86
CA ARG A 65 13.27 -10.80 -3.55
C ARG A 65 12.44 -11.94 -2.95
N LEU A 66 11.13 -11.95 -3.20
CA LEU A 66 10.22 -13.00 -2.74
C LEU A 66 10.19 -14.25 -3.62
N GLY A 67 10.83 -14.21 -4.80
CA GLY A 67 10.63 -15.23 -5.83
C GLY A 67 9.17 -15.33 -6.30
N GLY A 68 8.46 -14.19 -6.32
CA GLY A 68 7.04 -14.09 -6.64
C GLY A 68 6.76 -13.43 -7.99
N GLU A 69 5.47 -13.23 -8.26
CA GLU A 69 4.95 -12.61 -9.48
C GLU A 69 4.36 -11.22 -9.20
N VAL A 70 4.34 -10.37 -10.22
CA VAL A 70 3.71 -9.05 -10.17
C VAL A 70 2.59 -8.97 -11.19
N LEU A 71 1.39 -8.61 -10.72
CA LEU A 71 0.29 -8.18 -11.57
C LEU A 71 0.23 -6.65 -11.57
N VAL A 72 0.42 -6.04 -12.74
CA VAL A 72 0.45 -4.57 -12.88
C VAL A 72 -0.87 -4.06 -13.46
N HIS A 73 -1.38 -2.99 -12.88
CA HIS A 73 -2.51 -2.21 -13.40
C HIS A 73 -2.03 -0.80 -13.75
N GLU A 74 -1.45 -0.65 -14.95
CA GLU A 74 -0.74 0.55 -15.39
C GLU A 74 -1.59 1.82 -15.30
N ARG A 75 -2.87 1.74 -15.67
CA ARG A 75 -3.82 2.87 -15.64
C ARG A 75 -3.90 3.56 -14.27
N PHE A 76 -3.69 2.81 -13.20
CA PHE A 76 -3.86 3.28 -11.83
C PHE A 76 -2.54 3.40 -11.06
N GLY A 77 -1.41 3.06 -11.70
CA GLY A 77 -0.10 3.01 -11.04
C GLY A 77 -0.08 2.05 -9.86
N THR A 78 -0.82 0.94 -9.95
CA THR A 78 -0.92 -0.06 -8.89
C THR A 78 -0.36 -1.40 -9.34
N ALA A 79 0.11 -2.19 -8.38
CA ALA A 79 0.62 -3.53 -8.61
C ALA A 79 0.31 -4.44 -7.41
N THR A 80 -0.10 -5.66 -7.70
CA THR A 80 -0.24 -6.74 -6.71
C THR A 80 0.99 -7.63 -6.79
N VAL A 81 1.65 -7.86 -5.67
CA VAL A 81 2.75 -8.82 -5.56
C VAL A 81 2.23 -10.11 -4.96
N ARG A 82 2.51 -11.24 -5.61
CA ARG A 82 2.16 -12.59 -5.14
C ARG A 82 3.41 -13.41 -4.93
N GLY A 83 3.80 -13.58 -3.67
CA GLY A 83 4.85 -14.52 -3.25
C GLY A 83 4.26 -15.78 -2.61
N ALA A 84 5.09 -16.80 -2.42
CA ALA A 84 4.67 -18.06 -1.80
C ALA A 84 4.13 -17.88 -0.36
N ALA A 85 4.65 -16.89 0.37
CA ALA A 85 4.31 -16.65 1.78
C ALA A 85 3.42 -15.42 2.00
N ALA A 86 3.23 -14.56 1.00
CA ALA A 86 2.53 -13.29 1.16
C ALA A 86 1.95 -12.75 -0.15
N VAL A 87 0.81 -12.07 -0.04
CA VAL A 87 0.20 -11.28 -1.10
C VAL A 87 -0.04 -9.88 -0.55
N PHE A 88 0.32 -8.85 -1.31
CA PHE A 88 0.14 -7.46 -0.91
C PHE A 88 0.03 -6.54 -2.12
N ASP A 89 -0.60 -5.39 -1.91
CA ASP A 89 -0.85 -4.40 -2.96
C ASP A 89 0.02 -3.16 -2.75
N LEU A 90 0.52 -2.62 -3.85
CA LEU A 90 1.31 -1.40 -3.92
C LEU A 90 0.62 -0.42 -4.85
N ALA A 91 0.41 0.81 -4.37
CA ALA A 91 -0.14 1.90 -5.17
C ALA A 91 0.82 3.10 -5.15
N GLY A 92 1.03 3.73 -6.30
CA GLY A 92 1.68 5.03 -6.35
C GLY A 92 0.79 6.07 -5.68
N ALA A 93 1.37 6.91 -4.82
CA ALA A 93 0.69 8.07 -4.25
C ALA A 93 0.18 8.95 -5.40
N ARG A 94 -1.11 9.28 -5.33
CA ARG A 94 -1.81 9.88 -6.47
C ARG A 94 -2.89 10.86 -6.04
N ARG A 95 -3.15 11.82 -6.92
CA ARG A 95 -4.35 12.65 -6.90
C ARG A 95 -5.38 12.04 -7.83
N GLU A 96 -6.65 12.20 -7.47
CA GLU A 96 -7.77 11.78 -8.30
C GLU A 96 -8.70 12.96 -8.53
N SER A 97 -9.17 13.12 -9.76
CA SER A 97 -10.24 14.04 -10.09
C SER A 97 -11.36 13.29 -10.81
N TYR A 98 -12.60 13.67 -10.50
CA TYR A 98 -13.79 13.03 -11.04
C TYR A 98 -14.50 14.01 -11.97
N PRO A 99 -14.46 13.79 -13.29
CA PRO A 99 -15.05 14.73 -14.26
C PRO A 99 -16.55 14.95 -14.06
N ARG A 100 -17.24 13.96 -13.51
CA ARG A 100 -18.65 13.99 -13.14
C ARG A 100 -18.94 12.93 -12.08
N PRO A 101 -20.03 13.06 -11.29
CA PRO A 101 -20.44 12.03 -10.33
C PRO A 101 -20.55 10.66 -10.98
N GLY A 102 -19.97 9.64 -10.34
CA GLY A 102 -19.99 8.24 -10.81
C GLY A 102 -19.05 7.91 -11.97
N ALA A 103 -18.27 8.87 -12.50
CA ALA A 103 -17.24 8.57 -13.47
C ALA A 103 -16.04 7.85 -12.81
N LEU A 104 -15.29 7.09 -13.61
CA LEU A 104 -13.96 6.64 -13.19
C LEU A 104 -13.04 7.85 -12.99
N PRO A 105 -12.11 7.80 -12.02
CA PRO A 105 -11.21 8.90 -11.75
C PRO A 105 -10.22 9.09 -12.90
N VAL A 106 -9.82 10.35 -13.09
CA VAL A 106 -8.58 10.70 -13.77
C VAL A 106 -7.48 10.71 -12.71
N VAL A 107 -6.48 9.85 -12.91
CA VAL A 107 -5.38 9.63 -11.96
C VAL A 107 -4.16 10.46 -12.36
N GLU A 108 -3.62 11.18 -11.40
CA GLU A 108 -2.35 11.89 -11.50
C GLU A 108 -1.35 11.25 -10.51
N LEU A 109 -0.33 10.56 -11.04
CA LEU A 109 0.72 9.91 -10.27
C LEU A 109 1.81 10.89 -9.84
N GLY A 110 2.57 10.54 -8.80
CA GLY A 110 3.68 11.35 -8.30
C GLY A 110 3.24 12.41 -7.28
N ALA A 111 2.10 12.19 -6.63
CA ALA A 111 1.61 13.05 -5.56
C ALA A 111 2.29 12.72 -4.23
N ALA A 112 2.10 13.58 -3.23
CA ALA A 112 2.49 13.27 -1.85
C ALA A 112 1.49 12.28 -1.22
N LEU A 113 1.91 11.53 -0.20
CA LEU A 113 1.07 10.66 0.60
C LEU A 113 -0.14 11.43 1.16
N ALA A 114 0.08 12.67 1.60
CA ALA A 114 -0.98 13.53 2.11
C ALA A 114 -2.10 13.75 1.09
N ASP A 115 -1.76 13.89 -0.19
CA ASP A 115 -2.74 14.04 -1.27
C ASP A 115 -3.51 12.73 -1.52
N ASP A 116 -2.82 11.58 -1.46
CA ASP A 116 -3.47 10.26 -1.58
C ASP A 116 -4.42 9.98 -0.42
N LEU A 117 -4.07 10.37 0.80
CA LEU A 117 -4.94 10.19 1.96
C LEU A 117 -6.15 11.14 1.89
N ALA A 118 -5.96 12.37 1.43
CA ALA A 118 -7.02 13.37 1.35
C ALA A 118 -8.15 13.04 0.36
N ARG A 119 -7.90 12.21 -0.66
CA ARG A 119 -8.92 11.78 -1.63
C ARG A 119 -9.81 10.63 -1.16
N ARG A 120 -9.50 10.00 -0.02
CA ARG A 120 -10.23 8.80 0.45
C ARG A 120 -11.55 9.17 1.11
N ASP A 121 -12.48 8.24 0.99
CA ASP A 121 -13.90 8.46 1.24
C ASP A 121 -14.24 8.64 2.74
N PHE A 122 -13.53 7.93 3.62
CA PHE A 122 -13.77 7.93 5.07
C PHE A 122 -12.49 8.17 5.85
N THR A 123 -12.55 9.05 6.86
CA THR A 123 -11.42 9.42 7.73
C THR A 123 -10.78 8.21 8.42
N VAL A 124 -11.57 7.20 8.78
CA VAL A 124 -11.04 5.96 9.36
C VAL A 124 -10.10 5.19 8.41
N ASN A 125 -10.20 5.44 7.10
CA ASN A 125 -9.36 4.86 6.06
C ASN A 125 -8.27 5.83 5.54
N THR A 126 -8.10 7.01 6.15
CA THR A 126 -7.03 7.98 5.81
C THR A 126 -5.79 7.83 6.70
N LEU A 127 -5.63 6.67 7.32
CA LEU A 127 -4.53 6.37 8.24
C LEU A 127 -3.31 5.83 7.47
N ALA A 128 -2.11 6.15 7.96
CA ALA A 128 -0.85 5.65 7.43
C ALA A 128 0.12 5.30 8.56
N LEU A 129 0.94 4.27 8.35
CA LEU A 129 1.97 3.77 9.27
C LEU A 129 3.31 3.60 8.54
#